data_AF-A0A2S8X716-F1
#
_entry.id   AF-A0A2S8X716-F1
#
_cell.length_a   1.000
_cell.length_b   1.000
_cell.length_c   1.000
_cell.angle_alpha   90.00
_cell.angle_beta   90.00
_cell.angle_gamma   90.00
#
_symmetry.space_group_name_H-M   'P 1'
#
loop_
_entity.id
_entity.type
_entity.pdbx_description
1 polymer ?
#
loop_
_entity_poly.entity_id
_entity_poly.type
_entity_poly.pdbx_seq_one_letter_code
_entity_poly.pdbx_strand_id
1 'polypeptide(L)'
;MVKTALPTLLNVVRILLSVKLIYVIVSFIVFLIDFNQNMEAYLAFSRKGDDLAYASGVIVGRMLFMIGPSLLAVIFITKRKFKLTVTFLSLALLVAIPNESNLFILIHLFALLIVLVHRPSKLYLKRMYTGGNEAAVEQS
;
A
#
# COMPACT_ATOMS: atom_id res chain seq x y z
N MET A 1 -6.95 2.26 -30.51
CA MET A 1 -6.41 2.04 -29.15
C MET A 1 -7.46 1.31 -28.31
N VAL A 2 -7.35 -0.01 -28.11
CA VAL A 2 -8.29 -0.74 -27.25
C VAL A 2 -7.93 -0.44 -25.80
N LYS A 3 -8.72 0.43 -25.17
CA LYS A 3 -8.59 0.78 -23.75
C LYS A 3 -8.94 -0.47 -22.94
N THR A 4 -7.94 -1.22 -22.47
CA THR A 4 -8.20 -2.38 -21.63
C THR A 4 -8.78 -1.90 -20.30
N ALA A 5 -10.07 -2.21 -20.10
CA ALA A 5 -10.77 -1.90 -18.85
C ALA A 5 -10.08 -2.60 -17.68
N LEU A 6 -10.00 -1.90 -16.54
CA LEU A 6 -9.48 -2.45 -15.29
C LEU A 6 -10.41 -3.60 -14.84
N PRO A 7 -9.91 -4.82 -14.61
CA PRO A 7 -10.74 -5.91 -14.11
C PRO A 7 -11.43 -5.50 -12.81
N THR A 8 -12.71 -5.81 -12.67
CA THR A 8 -13.54 -5.39 -11.52
C THR A 8 -12.89 -5.77 -10.18
N LEU A 9 -12.40 -7.00 -10.05
CA LEU A 9 -11.72 -7.46 -8.82
C LEU A 9 -10.44 -6.68 -8.52
N LEU A 10 -9.68 -6.29 -9.55
CA LEU A 10 -8.48 -5.46 -9.33
C LEU A 10 -8.85 -4.03 -8.94
N ASN A 11 -9.98 -3.51 -9.43
CA ASN A 11 -10.53 -2.23 -8.99
C ASN A 11 -10.96 -2.29 -7.54
N VAL A 12 -11.64 -3.35 -7.11
CA VAL A 12 -12.02 -3.58 -5.71
C VAL A 12 -10.79 -3.61 -4.81
N VAL A 13 -9.74 -4.36 -5.18
CA VAL A 13 -8.47 -4.38 -4.44
C VAL A 13 -7.86 -2.98 -4.32
N ARG A 14 -7.82 -2.22 -5.42
CA ARG A 14 -7.30 -0.86 -5.41
C ARG A 14 -8.09 0.03 -4.45
N ILE A 15 -9.43 -0.02 -4.51
CA ILE A 15 -10.31 0.76 -3.64
C ILE A 15 -10.10 0.38 -2.17
N LEU A 16 -10.08 -0.91 -1.84
CA LEU A 16 -9.88 -1.38 -0.46
C LEU A 16 -8.55 -0.90 0.12
N LEU A 17 -7.46 -1.00 -0.66
CA LEU A 17 -6.15 -0.50 -0.24
C LEU A 17 -6.15 1.03 -0.08
N SER A 18 -6.82 1.76 -0.97
CA SER A 18 -6.97 3.21 -0.86
C SER A 18 -7.79 3.63 0.37
N VAL A 19 -8.90 2.95 0.66
CA VAL A 19 -9.73 3.20 1.85
C VAL A 19 -8.92 2.94 3.13
N LYS A 20 -8.16 1.84 3.19
CA LYS A 20 -7.22 1.59 4.29
C LYS A 20 -6.24 2.75 4.44
N LEU A 21 -5.59 3.18 3.36
CA LEU A 21 -4.61 4.27 3.41
C LEU A 21 -5.22 5.55 3.99
N ILE A 22 -6.44 5.90 3.55
CA ILE A 22 -7.17 7.06 4.09
C ILE A 22 -7.42 6.88 5.58
N TYR A 23 -7.91 5.70 6.00
CA TYR A 23 -8.14 5.41 7.42
C TYR A 23 -6.87 5.58 8.27
N VAL A 24 -5.74 5.03 7.81
CA VAL A 24 -4.46 5.11 8.52
C VAL A 24 -3.99 6.57 8.62
N ILE A 25 -4.08 7.33 7.52
CA ILE A 25 -3.71 8.75 7.49
C ILE A 25 -4.60 9.57 8.44
N VAL A 26 -5.91 9.39 8.40
CA VAL A 26 -6.85 10.10 9.29
C VAL A 26 -6.59 9.74 10.75
N SER A 27 -6.41 8.46 11.05
CA SER A 27 -6.08 7.99 12.41
C SER A 27 -4.77 8.61 12.91
N PHE A 28 -3.78 8.73 12.02
CA PHE A 28 -2.51 9.36 12.34
C PHE A 28 -2.65 10.87 12.58
N ILE A 29 -3.45 11.58 11.79
CA ILE A 29 -3.73 13.01 12.02
C ILE A 29 -4.40 13.22 13.38
N VAL A 30 -5.42 12.41 13.70
CA VAL A 30 -6.09 12.47 15.01
C VAL A 30 -5.09 12.21 16.14
N PHE A 31 -4.23 11.19 15.99
CA PHE A 31 -3.15 10.91 16.94
C PHE A 31 -2.20 12.10 17.10
N LEU A 32 -1.80 12.77 16.01
CA LEU A 32 -0.91 13.95 16.10
C LEU A 32 -1.57 15.12 16.83
N ILE A 33 -2.87 15.34 16.63
CA ILE A 33 -3.63 16.38 17.33
C ILE A 33 -3.68 16.06 18.82
N ASP A 34 -4.04 14.83 19.18
CA ASP A 34 -4.14 14.37 20.56
C ASP A 34 -2.77 14.39 21.27
N PHE A 35 -1.72 13.92 20.59
CA PHE A 35 -0.35 13.97 21.08
C PHE A 35 0.13 15.41 21.33
N ASN A 36 -0.22 16.34 20.43
CA ASN A 36 0.14 17.75 20.59
C ASN A 36 -0.62 18.42 21.75
N GLN A 37 -1.89 18.05 21.96
CA GLN A 37 -2.72 18.62 23.04
C GLN A 37 -2.39 18.03 24.41
N ASN A 38 -2.11 16.73 24.47
CA ASN A 38 -1.87 15.98 25.70
C ASN A 38 -0.40 15.61 25.86
N MET A 39 0.49 16.42 25.30
CA MET A 39 1.93 16.12 25.24
C MET A 39 2.49 15.78 26.63
N GLU A 40 2.09 16.50 27.69
CA GLU A 40 2.55 16.21 29.05
C GLU A 40 2.07 14.85 29.58
N ALA A 41 0.91 14.34 29.18
CA ALA A 41 0.43 13.01 29.56
C ALA A 41 1.23 11.89 28.86
N TYR A 42 1.64 12.11 27.61
CA TYR A 42 2.51 11.21 26.85
C TYR A 42 3.99 11.34 27.28
N LEU A 43 4.40 12.51 27.76
CA LEU A 43 5.77 12.83 28.17
C LEU A 43 6.03 12.76 29.66
N ALA A 44 5.02 12.51 30.50
CA ALA A 44 5.22 12.14 31.91
C ALA A 44 6.13 10.90 32.07
N PHE A 45 6.32 10.13 30.98
CA PHE A 45 7.27 9.02 30.89
C PHE A 45 8.70 9.39 30.43
N SER A 46 8.97 10.63 30.01
CA SER A 46 10.21 11.01 29.31
C SER A 46 10.93 12.18 30.00
N ARG A 47 11.89 11.87 30.86
CA ARG A 47 12.59 12.83 31.75
C ARG A 47 13.73 13.61 31.07
N LYS A 48 14.01 13.39 29.77
CA LYS A 48 15.06 14.07 28.99
C LYS A 48 14.61 14.35 27.54
N GLY A 49 14.91 15.55 27.03
CA GLY A 49 14.49 16.00 25.69
C GLY A 49 15.03 15.19 24.50
N ASP A 50 16.13 14.45 24.69
CA ASP A 50 16.68 13.55 23.65
C ASP A 50 15.78 12.33 23.38
N ASP A 51 15.02 11.88 24.38
CA ASP A 51 14.10 10.75 24.25
C ASP A 51 12.87 11.10 23.41
N LEU A 52 12.51 12.39 23.33
CA LEU A 52 11.37 12.87 22.53
C LEU A 52 11.66 12.80 21.03
N ALA A 53 12.83 13.27 20.61
CA ALA A 53 13.27 13.21 19.22
C ALA A 53 13.41 11.76 18.76
N TYR A 54 13.90 10.88 19.65
CA TYR A 54 13.98 9.45 19.37
C TYR A 54 12.59 8.79 19.28
N ALA A 55 11.71 9.04 20.26
CA ALA A 55 10.36 8.46 20.28
C ALA A 55 9.51 8.93 19.10
N SER A 56 9.54 10.22 18.78
CA SER A 56 8.86 10.76 17.59
C SER A 56 9.43 10.17 16.30
N GLY A 57 10.76 10.02 16.19
CA GLY A 57 11.40 9.36 15.05
C GLY A 57 10.98 7.89 14.88
N VAL A 58 10.88 7.13 15.98
CA VAL A 58 10.41 5.73 15.95
C VAL A 58 8.94 5.65 15.52
N ILE A 59 8.08 6.55 16.01
CA ILE A 59 6.66 6.58 15.64
C ILE A 59 6.50 6.92 14.15
N VAL A 60 7.17 7.97 13.68
CA VAL A 60 7.14 8.38 12.26
C VAL A 60 7.70 7.27 11.37
N GLY A 61 8.81 6.65 11.77
CA GLY A 61 9.42 5.53 11.05
C GLY A 61 8.46 4.35 10.92
N ARG A 62 7.82 3.93 12.01
CA ARG A 62 6.80 2.87 11.99
C ARG A 62 5.65 3.19 11.04
N MET A 63 5.14 4.42 11.08
CA MET A 63 4.07 4.87 10.18
C MET A 63 4.48 4.83 8.71
N LEU A 64 5.70 5.27 8.40
CA LEU A 64 6.25 5.20 7.04
C LEU A 64 6.34 3.76 6.53
N PHE A 65 6.78 2.82 7.38
CA PHE A 65 6.85 1.40 7.05
C PHE A 65 5.48 0.75 6.87
N MET A 66 4.46 1.23 7.57
CA MET A 66 3.08 0.73 7.48
C MET A 66 2.36 1.24 6.22
N ILE A 67 2.57 2.52 5.89
CA ILE A 67 1.93 3.21 4.75
C ILE A 67 2.66 2.92 3.44
N GLY A 68 4.00 2.98 3.45
CA GLY A 68 4.84 2.97 2.25
C GLY A 68 4.59 1.77 1.32
N PRO A 69 4.67 0.53 1.80
CA PRO A 69 4.42 -0.67 0.99
C PRO A 69 2.99 -0.69 0.41
N SER A 70 1.98 -0.32 1.20
CA SER A 70 0.57 -0.27 0.77
C SER A 70 0.36 0.77 -0.35
N LEU A 71 0.96 1.96 -0.19
CA LEU A 71 0.88 3.03 -1.18
C LEU A 71 1.60 2.66 -2.48
N LEU A 72 2.80 2.09 -2.38
CA LEU A 72 3.55 1.64 -3.55
C LEU A 72 2.79 0.54 -4.30
N ALA A 73 2.14 -0.39 -3.60
CA ALA A 73 1.28 -1.39 -4.23
C ALA A 73 0.16 -0.75 -5.07
N VAL A 74 -0.56 0.25 -4.54
CA VAL A 74 -1.62 0.97 -5.27
C VAL A 74 -1.06 1.68 -6.51
N ILE A 75 0.10 2.32 -6.39
CA ILE A 75 0.77 3.00 -7.51
C ILE A 75 1.15 1.97 -8.59
N PHE A 76 1.72 0.83 -8.21
CA PHE A 76 2.15 -0.20 -9.17
C PHE A 76 1.01 -0.98 -9.81
N ILE A 77 -0.14 -1.09 -9.15
CA ILE A 77 -1.39 -1.55 -9.79
C ILE A 77 -1.76 -0.59 -10.93
N THR A 78 -1.69 0.71 -10.67
CA THR A 78 -2.01 1.75 -11.66
C THR A 78 -1.01 1.77 -12.80
N LYS A 79 0.29 1.60 -12.50
CA LYS A 79 1.38 1.50 -13.49
C LYS A 79 1.48 0.15 -14.20
N ARG A 80 0.59 -0.81 -13.88
CA ARG A 80 0.57 -2.17 -14.45
C ARG A 80 1.93 -2.87 -14.35
N LYS A 81 2.54 -2.84 -13.17
CA LYS A 81 3.83 -3.51 -12.90
C LYS A 81 3.62 -4.70 -11.98
N PHE A 82 3.37 -5.87 -12.57
CA PHE A 82 3.08 -7.10 -11.83
C PHE A 82 4.12 -7.44 -10.75
N LYS A 83 5.42 -7.53 -11.10
CA LYS A 83 6.47 -7.93 -10.15
C LYS A 83 6.51 -7.00 -8.93
N LEU A 84 6.53 -5.69 -9.17
CA LEU A 84 6.57 -4.68 -8.10
C LEU A 84 5.28 -4.69 -7.26
N THR A 85 4.11 -4.86 -7.90
CA THR A 85 2.83 -4.96 -7.20
C THR A 85 2.85 -6.14 -6.21
N VAL A 86 3.30 -7.31 -6.65
CA VAL A 86 3.41 -8.50 -5.77
C VAL A 86 4.43 -8.25 -4.66
N THR A 87 5.61 -7.71 -4.97
CA THR A 87 6.64 -7.42 -3.96
C THR A 87 6.12 -6.49 -2.87
N PHE A 88 5.50 -5.38 -3.25
CA PHE A 88 5.01 -4.40 -2.27
C PHE A 88 3.77 -4.90 -1.52
N LEU A 89 2.90 -5.70 -2.12
CA LEU A 89 1.81 -6.37 -1.40
C LEU A 89 2.32 -7.39 -0.39
N SER A 90 3.33 -8.20 -0.76
CA SER A 90 3.96 -9.16 0.16
C SER A 90 4.67 -8.44 1.30
N LEU A 91 5.40 -7.37 1.00
CA LEU A 91 6.07 -6.56 2.01
C LEU A 91 5.05 -5.90 2.95
N ALA A 92 3.97 -5.35 2.40
CA ALA A 92 2.88 -4.78 3.18
C ALA A 92 2.23 -5.83 4.10
N LEU A 93 2.01 -7.05 3.61
CA LEU A 93 1.48 -8.16 4.42
C LEU A 93 2.44 -8.53 5.56
N LEU A 94 3.73 -8.64 5.28
CA LEU A 94 4.75 -8.95 6.32
C LEU A 94 4.81 -7.87 7.40
N VAL A 95 4.68 -6.60 7.02
CA VAL A 95 4.63 -5.48 7.97
C VAL A 95 3.30 -5.47 8.72
N ALA A 96 2.18 -5.82 8.08
CA ALA A 96 0.86 -5.80 8.68
C ALA A 96 0.70 -6.87 9.78
N ILE A 97 1.26 -8.07 9.61
CA ILE A 97 1.10 -9.17 10.58
C ILE A 97 1.44 -8.78 12.03
N PRO A 98 2.60 -8.16 12.32
CA PRO A 98 2.93 -7.76 13.69
C PRO A 98 2.38 -6.39 14.12
N ASN A 99 1.90 -5.55 13.20
CA ASN A 99 1.62 -4.13 13.48
C ASN A 99 0.18 -3.69 13.22
N GLU A 100 -0.63 -4.50 12.53
CA GLU A 100 -1.97 -4.12 12.09
C GLU A 100 -3.06 -5.00 12.70
N SER A 101 -4.28 -4.46 12.71
CA SER A 101 -5.46 -5.23 13.07
C SER A 101 -5.75 -6.32 12.04
N ASN A 102 -6.42 -7.39 12.49
CA ASN A 102 -6.77 -8.54 11.66
C ASN A 102 -7.48 -8.17 10.35
N LEU A 103 -8.31 -7.12 10.36
CA LEU A 103 -9.02 -6.66 9.17
C LEU A 103 -8.05 -6.20 8.07
N PHE A 104 -7.00 -5.44 8.40
CA PHE A 104 -6.07 -4.98 7.38
C PHE A 104 -5.17 -6.10 6.89
N ILE A 105 -4.78 -7.04 7.75
CA ILE A 105 -4.08 -8.26 7.34
C ILE A 105 -4.89 -9.02 6.29
N LEU A 106 -6.20 -9.19 6.52
CA LEU A 106 -7.12 -9.84 5.57
C LEU A 106 -7.22 -9.07 4.25
N ILE A 107 -7.22 -7.73 4.27
CA ILE A 107 -7.21 -6.92 3.03
C ILE A 107 -5.93 -7.18 2.23
N HIS A 108 -4.76 -7.25 2.87
CA HIS A 108 -3.48 -7.52 2.18
C HIS A 108 -3.44 -8.93 1.61
N LEU A 109 -3.90 -9.91 2.38
CA LEU A 109 -3.97 -11.29 1.95
C LEU A 109 -4.91 -11.45 0.75
N PHE A 110 -6.11 -10.86 0.83
CA PHE A 110 -7.08 -10.84 -0.27
C PHE A 110 -6.49 -10.17 -1.52
N ALA A 111 -5.87 -9.00 -1.37
CA ALA A 111 -5.23 -8.29 -2.48
C ALA A 111 -4.15 -9.13 -3.16
N LEU A 112 -3.30 -9.80 -2.37
CA LEU A 112 -2.23 -10.67 -2.86
C LEU A 112 -2.80 -11.89 -3.61
N LEU A 113 -3.81 -12.55 -3.05
CA LEU A 113 -4.50 -13.67 -3.70
C LEU A 113 -5.12 -13.27 -5.04
N ILE A 114 -5.80 -12.12 -5.10
CA ILE A 114 -6.38 -11.63 -6.35
C ILE A 114 -5.28 -11.39 -7.40
N VAL A 115 -4.17 -10.76 -7.04
CA VAL A 115 -3.08 -10.51 -8.00
C VAL A 115 -2.42 -11.79 -8.49
N LEU A 116 -2.30 -12.81 -7.63
CA LEU A 116 -1.62 -14.07 -7.96
C LEU A 116 -2.49 -15.09 -8.70
N VAL A 117 -3.75 -15.22 -8.28
CA VAL A 117 -4.68 -16.29 -8.70
C VAL A 117 -5.65 -15.80 -9.78
N HIS A 118 -6.16 -14.58 -9.69
CA HIS A 118 -7.15 -14.09 -10.64
C HIS A 118 -6.50 -13.76 -12.00
N ARG A 119 -6.65 -14.69 -12.96
CA ARG A 119 -6.05 -14.62 -14.31
C ARG A 119 -6.18 -13.26 -15.00
N PRO A 120 -7.36 -12.60 -15.07
CA PRO A 120 -7.47 -11.32 -15.78
C PRO A 120 -6.78 -10.18 -15.02
N SER A 121 -6.74 -10.18 -13.68
CA SER A 121 -5.94 -9.22 -12.89
C SER A 121 -4.45 -9.38 -13.17
N LYS A 122 -3.97 -10.63 -13.18
CA LYS A 122 -2.57 -10.97 -13.49
C LYS A 122 -2.19 -10.57 -14.91
N LEU A 123 -3.06 -10.83 -15.89
CA LEU A 123 -2.86 -10.42 -17.28
C LEU A 123 -2.85 -8.89 -17.43
N TYR A 124 -3.78 -8.19 -16.78
CA TYR A 124 -3.81 -6.72 -16.80
C TYR A 124 -2.51 -6.11 -16.26
N LEU A 125 -1.97 -6.65 -15.15
CA LEU A 125 -0.73 -6.18 -14.52
C LEU A 125 0.54 -6.62 -15.26
N LYS A 126 0.47 -7.69 -16.06
CA LYS A 126 1.61 -8.18 -16.87
C LYS A 126 1.66 -7.56 -18.26
N ARG A 127 0.56 -6.96 -18.75
CA ARG A 127 0.48 -6.38 -20.10
C ARG A 127 1.33 -5.10 -20.17
N MET A 128 2.63 -5.30 -20.23
CA MET A 128 3.62 -4.32 -20.65
C MET A 128 3.43 -4.14 -22.14
N TYR A 129 2.87 -2.98 -22.53
CA TYR A 129 2.94 -2.37 -23.86
C TYR A 129 3.33 -3.34 -25.01
N THR A 130 2.44 -4.28 -25.36
CA THR A 130 2.55 -5.03 -26.61
C THR A 130 2.00 -4.12 -27.71
N GLY A 131 2.70 -3.01 -27.94
CA GLY A 131 2.30 -1.96 -28.90
C GLY A 131 3.44 -1.62 -29.84
N GLY A 132 4.34 -2.57 -30.11
CA GLY A 132 5.50 -2.36 -30.97
C GLY A 132 5.81 -3.49 -31.96
N ASN A 133 5.24 -4.69 -31.82
CA ASN A 133 5.59 -5.83 -32.68
C ASN A 133 4.44 -6.32 -33.59
N GLU A 134 3.24 -5.74 -33.51
CA GLU A 134 2.15 -6.08 -34.45
C GLU A 134 2.18 -5.20 -35.72
N ALA A 135 2.95 -4.12 -35.76
CA ALA A 135 3.11 -3.28 -36.96
C ALA A 135 4.27 -3.71 -37.89
N ALA A 136 5.08 -4.69 -37.49
CA ALA A 136 6.26 -5.12 -38.25
C ALA A 136 6.08 -6.46 -38.97
N VAL A 137 4.95 -7.15 -38.78
CA VAL A 137 4.69 -8.48 -39.38
C VAL A 137 3.71 -8.39 -40.56
N GLU A 138 3.10 -7.23 -40.80
CA GLU A 138 2.16 -7.04 -41.93
C GLU A 138 2.83 -6.40 -43.17
N GLN A 139 4.17 -6.28 -43.18
CA GLN A 139 4.92 -5.68 -44.31
C GLN A 139 6.19 -6.46 -44.74
N SER A 140 6.32 -7.75 -44.41
CA SER A 140 7.41 -8.59 -44.93
C SER A 140 6.90 -9.81 -45.68
#